data_AF-A0A6A5YYR8-F1
#
_entry.id   AF-A0A6A5YYR8-F1
#
_cell.length_a   1.000
_cell.length_b   1.000
_cell.length_c   1.000
_cell.angle_alpha   90.00
_cell.angle_beta   90.00
_cell.angle_gamma   90.00
#
_symmetry.space_group_name_H-M   'P 1'
#
loop_
_entity.id
_entity.type
_entity.pdbx_description
1 polymer ?
#
loop_
_entity_poly.entity_id
_entity_poly.type
_entity_poly.pdbx_seq_one_letter_code
_entity_poly.pdbx_strand_id
1 'polypeptide(L)'
;MAPTQGKKRTSARAKAAARPSKAQLPIPDQAPASYLFPSSKKDKRAIKHSAFVGKIEKASKPKRRRPNKKLVANLESLADALAEVDHISADGEIELGQAKIQRKSLRSRPGAMKRKEKLERMERERFNKNLAQMAGNSASAGTTSIADRWAALKSHVQGTVEKKPEFVKT
;
A
#
# COMPACT_ATOMS: atom_id res chain seq x y z
N MET A 1 19.90 56.04 12.18
CA MET A 1 20.33 54.63 12.03
C MET A 1 19.69 54.05 10.77
N ALA A 2 20.48 53.50 9.84
CA ALA A 2 19.97 52.94 8.58
C ALA A 2 19.67 51.43 8.72
N PRO A 3 18.61 50.89 8.08
CA PRO A 3 18.25 49.48 8.19
C PRO A 3 19.17 48.58 7.37
N THR A 4 19.80 47.60 8.03
CA THR A 4 20.64 46.59 7.38
C THR A 4 19.78 45.55 6.65
N GLN A 5 19.92 45.46 5.32
CA GLN A 5 19.23 44.48 4.49
C GLN A 5 19.64 43.04 4.88
N GLY A 6 18.67 42.23 5.32
CA GLY A 6 18.90 40.83 5.70
C GLY A 6 19.32 39.94 4.53
N LYS A 7 20.23 38.99 4.77
CA LYS A 7 20.73 38.03 3.77
C LYS A 7 19.58 37.21 3.17
N LYS A 8 19.36 37.34 1.86
CA LYS A 8 18.34 36.59 1.12
C LYS A 8 18.66 35.09 1.12
N ARG A 9 17.66 34.26 1.38
CA ARG A 9 17.78 32.80 1.42
C ARG A 9 18.13 32.27 0.03
N THR A 10 19.24 31.53 -0.08
CA THR A 10 19.68 30.89 -1.33
C THR A 10 18.62 29.91 -1.83
N SER A 11 18.24 29.98 -3.11
CA SER A 11 17.24 29.06 -3.68
C SER A 11 17.73 27.61 -3.66
N ALA A 12 16.79 26.65 -3.62
CA ALA A 12 17.12 25.23 -3.66
C ALA A 12 17.93 24.84 -4.91
N ARG A 13 17.71 25.55 -6.02
CA ARG A 13 18.45 25.38 -7.27
C ARG A 13 19.92 25.83 -7.13
N ALA A 14 20.15 26.98 -6.52
CA ALA A 14 21.51 27.47 -6.23
C ALA A 14 22.25 26.51 -5.28
N LYS A 15 21.55 25.98 -4.28
CA LYS A 15 22.09 24.95 -3.37
C LYS A 15 22.43 23.63 -4.07
N ALA A 16 21.67 23.23 -5.09
CA ALA A 16 21.93 22.00 -5.83
C ALA A 16 23.15 22.15 -6.76
N ALA A 17 23.31 23.31 -7.40
CA ALA A 17 24.44 23.60 -8.27
C ALA A 17 25.77 23.75 -7.51
N ALA A 18 25.73 24.22 -6.25
CA ALA A 18 26.91 24.37 -5.41
C ALA A 18 27.35 23.07 -4.70
N ARG A 19 26.67 21.93 -4.93
CA ARG A 19 27.14 20.65 -4.36
C ARG A 19 28.33 20.18 -5.21
N PRO A 20 29.49 19.89 -4.61
CA PRO A 20 30.58 19.27 -5.37
C PRO A 20 30.07 17.95 -5.95
N SER A 21 30.29 17.75 -7.25
CA SER A 21 30.05 16.46 -7.89
C SER A 21 30.83 15.42 -7.11
N LYS A 22 30.17 14.34 -6.70
CA LYS A 22 30.87 13.21 -6.10
C LYS A 22 31.99 12.81 -7.07
N ALA A 23 33.23 12.80 -6.59
CA ALA A 23 34.34 12.22 -7.33
C ALA A 23 33.95 10.80 -7.76
N GLN A 24 33.87 10.58 -9.06
CA GLN A 24 33.67 9.26 -9.64
C GLN A 24 34.91 8.46 -9.28
N LEU A 25 34.78 7.47 -8.40
CA LEU A 25 35.86 6.52 -8.16
C LEU A 25 36.22 5.88 -9.51
N PRO A 26 37.51 5.78 -9.88
CA PRO A 26 37.91 5.12 -11.11
C PRO A 26 37.38 3.69 -11.09
N ILE A 27 36.59 3.37 -12.11
CA ILE A 27 36.12 2.01 -12.37
C ILE A 27 37.37 1.21 -12.72
N PRO A 28 37.75 0.17 -11.95
CA PRO A 28 38.89 -0.65 -12.32
C PRO A 28 38.60 -1.30 -13.68
N ASP A 29 39.62 -1.29 -14.54
CA ASP A 29 39.59 -1.87 -15.88
C ASP A 29 38.90 -3.23 -15.86
N GLN A 30 37.96 -3.42 -16.79
CA GLN A 30 37.20 -4.65 -16.93
C GLN A 30 38.15 -5.79 -17.34
N ALA A 31 38.74 -6.46 -16.35
CA ALA A 31 39.07 -7.87 -16.49
C ALA A 31 37.75 -8.62 -16.80
N PRO A 32 37.75 -9.66 -17.66
CA PRO A 32 36.53 -10.36 -18.04
C PRO A 32 35.95 -11.11 -16.84
N ALA A 33 35.18 -10.41 -16.02
CA ALA A 33 34.47 -10.91 -14.84
C ALA A 33 33.26 -11.79 -15.23
N SER A 34 33.24 -12.32 -16.45
CA SER A 34 32.17 -13.17 -16.97
C SER A 34 32.28 -14.63 -16.54
N TYR A 35 33.37 -15.08 -15.90
CA TYR A 35 33.57 -16.52 -15.67
C TYR A 35 34.08 -16.99 -14.30
N LEU A 36 34.29 -16.14 -13.29
CA LEU A 36 34.70 -16.70 -11.99
C LEU A 36 33.56 -17.41 -11.25
N PHE A 37 32.29 -17.02 -11.47
CA PHE A 37 31.12 -17.78 -11.06
C PHE A 37 29.94 -17.57 -12.03
N PRO A 38 29.36 -18.62 -12.65
CA PRO A 38 28.15 -18.47 -13.43
C PRO A 38 27.03 -18.01 -12.49
N SER A 39 26.40 -16.87 -12.81
CA SER A 39 25.39 -16.25 -11.96
C SER A 39 24.10 -17.09 -11.91
N SER A 40 24.12 -18.12 -11.07
CA SER A 40 23.04 -19.08 -10.86
C SER A 40 21.82 -18.38 -10.26
N LYS A 41 20.63 -18.86 -10.64
CA LYS A 41 19.36 -18.38 -10.06
C LYS A 41 19.32 -18.59 -8.54
N LYS A 42 19.99 -19.63 -8.04
CA LYS A 42 20.13 -19.93 -6.61
C LYS A 42 21.00 -18.87 -5.93
N ASP A 43 22.14 -18.54 -6.52
CA ASP A 43 23.07 -17.53 -5.99
C ASP A 43 22.44 -16.13 -5.95
N LYS A 44 21.79 -15.72 -7.05
CA LYS A 44 20.99 -14.49 -7.08
C LYS A 44 19.91 -14.45 -6.01
N ARG A 45 19.26 -15.58 -5.71
CA ARG A 45 18.25 -15.67 -4.66
C ARG A 45 18.89 -15.55 -3.28
N ALA A 46 20.00 -16.22 -3.04
CA ALA A 46 20.74 -16.17 -1.78
C ALA A 46 21.23 -14.75 -1.48
N ILE A 47 21.84 -14.07 -2.45
CA ILE A 47 22.31 -12.68 -2.33
C ILE A 47 21.15 -11.72 -2.04
N LYS A 48 20.02 -11.89 -2.73
CA LYS A 48 18.82 -11.06 -2.48
C LYS A 48 18.24 -11.29 -1.10
N HIS A 49 18.21 -12.56 -0.67
CA HIS A 49 17.71 -12.95 0.64
C HIS A 49 18.60 -12.40 1.75
N SER A 50 19.92 -12.56 1.66
CA SER A 50 20.86 -12.03 2.67
C SER A 50 20.80 -10.49 2.75
N ALA A 51 20.74 -9.80 1.61
CA ALA A 51 20.57 -8.35 1.59
C ALA A 51 19.24 -7.88 2.21
N PHE A 52 18.16 -8.65 2.03
CA PHE A 52 16.86 -8.37 2.62
C PHE A 52 16.85 -8.61 4.14
N VAL A 53 17.37 -9.75 4.59
CA VAL A 53 17.49 -10.08 6.03
C VAL A 53 18.32 -9.03 6.76
N GLY A 54 19.49 -8.65 6.23
CA GLY A 54 20.32 -7.62 6.84
C GLY A 54 19.66 -6.23 6.90
N LYS A 55 18.63 -5.98 6.10
CA LYS A 55 17.84 -4.73 6.15
C LYS A 55 16.70 -4.78 7.17
N ILE A 56 16.20 -5.98 7.50
CA ILE A 56 15.22 -6.18 8.55
C ILE A 56 15.89 -6.22 9.92
N GLU A 57 16.99 -6.98 10.03
CA GLU A 57 17.75 -7.11 11.28
C GLU A 57 18.39 -5.79 11.71
N LYS A 58 18.84 -4.96 10.77
CA LYS A 58 19.27 -3.59 11.09
C LYS A 58 18.06 -2.72 11.38
N ALA A 59 17.77 -2.53 12.67
CA ALA A 59 16.70 -1.68 13.18
C ALA A 59 16.69 -0.29 12.49
N SER A 60 15.74 -0.11 11.58
CA SER A 60 15.46 1.18 10.97
C SER A 60 14.79 2.06 12.01
N LYS A 61 15.47 3.13 12.43
CA LYS A 61 14.91 4.09 13.41
C LYS A 61 13.55 4.57 12.90
N PRO A 62 12.46 4.44 13.69
CA PRO A 62 11.13 4.85 13.24
C PRO A 62 11.14 6.34 12.92
N LYS A 63 10.69 6.69 11.72
CA LYS A 63 10.64 8.07 11.23
C LYS A 63 9.58 8.81 12.05
N ARG A 64 10.01 9.50 13.11
CA ARG A 64 9.11 10.23 14.02
C ARG A 64 8.26 11.23 13.22
N ARG A 65 6.94 11.17 13.43
CA ARG A 65 6.03 12.21 12.95
C ARG A 65 6.41 13.53 13.64
N ARG A 66 6.21 14.66 12.96
CA ARG A 66 6.51 16.00 13.50
C ARG A 66 5.84 16.17 14.86
N PRO A 67 6.48 16.85 15.83
CA PRO A 67 5.99 16.95 17.21
C PRO A 67 4.58 17.55 17.32
N ASN A 68 4.18 18.38 16.36
CA ASN A 68 2.87 19.03 16.28
C ASN A 68 1.76 18.16 15.64
N LYS A 69 2.02 16.88 15.35
CA LYS A 69 1.02 15.92 14.84
C LYS A 69 1.02 14.62 15.62
N LYS A 70 1.27 14.71 16.92
CA LYS A 70 1.04 13.60 17.83
C LYS A 70 -0.44 13.60 18.17
N LEU A 71 -1.10 12.46 17.99
CA LEU A 71 -2.42 12.26 18.56
C LEU A 71 -2.21 12.21 20.08
N VAL A 72 -2.92 13.06 20.81
CA VAL A 72 -2.95 13.01 22.27
C VAL A 72 -3.84 11.83 22.63
N ALA A 73 -3.23 10.68 22.91
CA ALA A 73 -3.94 9.47 23.32
C ALA A 73 -3.88 9.32 24.85
N ASN A 74 -4.24 10.38 25.57
CA ASN A 74 -4.32 10.39 27.03
C ASN A 74 -5.79 10.18 27.45
N LEU A 75 -6.02 9.57 28.61
CA LEU A 75 -7.38 9.31 29.12
C LEU A 75 -8.21 10.60 29.27
N GLU A 76 -7.56 11.72 29.60
CA GLU A 76 -8.18 13.05 29.66
C GLU A 76 -8.68 13.54 28.29
N SER A 77 -7.96 13.22 27.19
CA SER A 77 -8.41 13.56 25.83
C SER A 77 -9.57 12.69 25.36
N LEU A 78 -9.72 11.48 25.91
CA LEU A 78 -10.89 10.63 25.65
C LEU A 78 -12.11 11.11 26.44
N ALA A 79 -11.93 11.62 27.66
CA ALA A 79 -13.00 12.22 28.44
C ALA A 79 -13.56 13.50 27.80
N ASP A 80 -12.68 14.37 27.27
CA ASP A 80 -13.07 15.59 26.56
C ASP A 80 -13.83 15.28 25.25
N ALA A 81 -13.36 14.26 24.51
CA ALA A 81 -14.05 13.78 23.31
C ALA A 81 -15.41 13.12 23.59
N LEU A 82 -15.68 12.68 24.83
CA LEU A 82 -16.98 12.09 25.19
C LEU A 82 -18.08 13.14 25.23
N ALA A 83 -17.77 14.35 25.73
CA ALA A 83 -18.69 15.49 25.69
C ALA A 83 -18.98 15.95 24.25
N GLU A 84 -17.99 15.86 23.35
CA GLU A 84 -18.18 16.14 21.92
C GLU A 84 -19.13 15.12 21.24
N VAL A 85 -19.15 13.86 21.67
CA VAL A 85 -20.07 12.83 21.14
C VAL A 85 -21.50 12.99 21.65
N ASP A 86 -21.69 13.48 22.87
CA ASP A 86 -23.03 13.75 23.43
C ASP A 86 -23.71 14.92 22.69
N HIS A 87 -22.93 15.92 22.27
CA HIS A 87 -23.39 17.00 21.39
C HIS A 87 -23.70 16.58 19.94
N ILE A 88 -23.30 15.38 19.50
CA ILE A 88 -23.68 14.83 18.19
C ILE A 88 -24.97 13.98 18.31
N SER A 89 -25.31 13.54 19.53
CA SER A 89 -26.45 12.66 19.81
C SER A 89 -27.71 13.42 20.23
N ALA A 90 -27.59 14.71 20.60
CA ALA A 90 -28.70 15.54 21.06
C ALA A 90 -29.51 16.21 19.93
N ASP A 91 -29.01 16.22 18.69
CA ASP A 91 -29.65 16.89 17.56
C ASP A 91 -29.88 15.92 16.38
N GLY A 92 -30.83 15.01 16.57
CA GLY A 92 -31.49 14.34 15.45
C GLY A 92 -31.82 12.87 15.71
N GLU A 93 -33.09 12.60 15.93
CA GLU A 93 -33.73 11.32 15.64
C GLU A 93 -33.44 10.92 14.18
N ILE A 94 -32.54 9.95 13.97
CA ILE A 94 -32.25 9.42 12.64
C ILE A 94 -33.22 8.28 12.38
N GLU A 95 -34.31 8.56 11.68
CA GLU A 95 -35.17 7.53 11.08
C GLU A 95 -34.35 6.62 10.15
N LEU A 96 -34.20 5.36 10.56
CA LEU A 96 -33.48 4.30 9.86
C LEU A 96 -34.25 3.86 8.60
N GLY A 97 -34.27 4.67 7.54
CA GLY A 97 -35.00 4.26 6.33
C GLY A 97 -34.79 5.07 5.04
N GLN A 98 -34.29 6.32 5.10
CA GLN A 98 -34.30 7.19 3.90
C GLN A 98 -32.99 7.95 3.63
N ALA A 99 -31.87 7.53 4.21
CA ALA A 99 -30.57 8.12 3.87
C ALA A 99 -30.10 7.62 2.50
N LYS A 100 -30.58 8.22 1.41
CA LYS A 100 -30.03 8.04 0.06
C LYS A 100 -28.61 8.62 0.06
N ILE A 101 -27.61 7.77 0.32
CA ILE A 101 -26.19 8.14 0.35
C ILE A 101 -25.76 8.58 -1.06
N GLN A 102 -25.96 9.85 -1.38
CA GLN A 102 -25.43 10.51 -2.57
C GLN A 102 -23.92 10.66 -2.40
N ARG A 103 -23.16 9.62 -2.79
CA ARG A 103 -21.70 9.64 -2.76
C ARG A 103 -21.19 10.66 -3.78
N LYS A 104 -20.90 11.89 -3.33
CA LYS A 104 -20.15 12.86 -4.12
C LYS A 104 -18.79 12.24 -4.44
N SER A 105 -18.54 11.91 -5.71
CA SER A 105 -17.25 11.36 -6.13
C SER A 105 -16.16 12.38 -5.84
N LEU A 106 -15.07 11.93 -5.21
CA LEU A 106 -13.94 12.80 -4.89
C LEU A 106 -13.38 13.38 -6.20
N ARG A 107 -13.31 14.72 -6.26
CA ARG A 107 -12.82 15.46 -7.42
C ARG A 107 -11.43 14.95 -7.81
N SER A 108 -11.26 14.51 -9.06
CA SER A 108 -9.99 13.93 -9.49
C SER A 108 -8.87 14.96 -9.38
N ARG A 109 -7.75 14.55 -8.76
CA ARG A 109 -6.54 15.38 -8.67
C ARG A 109 -5.71 15.20 -9.94
N PRO A 110 -4.99 16.23 -10.43
CA PRO A 110 -4.08 16.07 -11.56
C PRO A 110 -3.16 14.85 -11.38
N GLY A 111 -3.18 13.93 -12.35
CA GLY A 111 -2.40 12.69 -12.31
C GLY A 111 -3.02 11.54 -11.49
N ALA A 112 -4.21 11.69 -10.92
CA ALA A 112 -4.91 10.59 -10.25
C ALA A 112 -5.19 9.42 -11.20
N MET A 113 -5.60 9.71 -12.44
CA MET A 113 -5.83 8.69 -13.47
C MET A 113 -4.55 7.92 -13.83
N LYS A 114 -3.41 8.61 -13.99
CA LYS A 114 -2.11 7.98 -14.25
C LYS A 114 -1.64 7.10 -13.08
N ARG A 115 -1.93 7.51 -11.83
CA ARG A 115 -1.62 6.69 -10.65
C ARG A 115 -2.51 5.46 -10.58
N LYS A 116 -3.80 5.62 -10.87
CA LYS A 116 -4.76 4.51 -10.96
C LYS A 116 -4.33 3.51 -12.02
N GLU A 117 -4.04 3.97 -13.23
CA GLU A 117 -3.55 3.14 -14.33
C GLU A 117 -2.25 2.40 -13.98
N LYS A 118 -1.30 3.07 -13.31
CA LYS A 118 -0.07 2.44 -12.85
C LYS A 118 -0.34 1.36 -11.80
N LEU A 119 -1.27 1.58 -10.87
CA LEU A 119 -1.67 0.58 -9.89
C LEU A 119 -2.34 -0.61 -10.57
N GLU A 120 -3.30 -0.36 -11.46
CA GLU A 120 -4.01 -1.40 -12.23
C GLU A 120 -3.05 -2.22 -13.08
N ARG A 121 -2.05 -1.59 -13.71
CA ARG A 121 -1.01 -2.31 -14.46
C ARG A 121 -0.19 -3.23 -13.56
N MET A 122 0.26 -2.74 -12.41
CA MET A 122 1.00 -3.57 -11.45
C MET A 122 0.13 -4.69 -10.87
N GLU A 123 -1.15 -4.44 -10.63
CA GLU A 123 -2.11 -5.45 -10.15
C GLU A 123 -2.37 -6.52 -11.21
N ARG A 124 -2.57 -6.14 -12.46
CA ARG A 124 -2.73 -7.07 -13.58
C ARG A 124 -1.50 -7.93 -13.79
N GLU A 125 -0.30 -7.37 -13.70
CA GLU A 125 0.94 -8.16 -13.75
C GLU A 125 1.07 -9.13 -12.57
N ARG A 126 0.66 -8.72 -11.36
CA ARG A 126 0.63 -9.60 -10.18
C ARG A 126 -0.39 -10.72 -10.35
N PHE A 127 -1.58 -10.40 -10.84
CA PHE A 127 -2.63 -11.36 -11.11
C PHE A 127 -2.20 -12.36 -12.18
N ASN A 128 -1.59 -11.91 -13.28
CA ASN A 128 -1.09 -12.80 -14.33
C ASN A 128 0.01 -13.73 -13.81
N LYS A 129 0.92 -13.24 -12.95
CA LYS A 129 1.96 -14.08 -12.31
C LYS A 129 1.33 -15.09 -11.35
N ASN A 130 0.34 -14.68 -10.57
CA ASN A 130 -0.38 -15.56 -9.65
C ASN A 130 -1.19 -16.61 -10.41
N LEU A 131 -1.85 -16.22 -11.50
CA LEU A 131 -2.58 -17.13 -12.40
C LEU A 131 -1.64 -18.12 -13.09
N ALA A 132 -0.47 -17.68 -13.56
CA ALA A 132 0.54 -18.56 -14.13
C ALA A 132 1.12 -19.53 -13.09
N GLN A 133 1.35 -19.07 -11.86
CA GLN A 133 1.76 -19.93 -10.75
C GLN A 133 0.67 -20.94 -10.39
N MET A 134 -0.59 -20.50 -10.32
CA MET A 134 -1.73 -21.40 -10.11
C MET A 134 -1.87 -22.39 -11.26
N ALA A 135 -1.79 -21.97 -12.52
CA ALA A 135 -1.86 -22.86 -13.68
C ALA A 135 -0.70 -23.87 -13.74
N GLY A 136 0.51 -23.45 -13.35
CA GLY A 136 1.67 -24.35 -13.24
C GLY A 136 1.61 -25.29 -12.04
N ASN A 137 1.02 -24.86 -10.91
CA ASN A 137 0.81 -25.69 -9.73
C ASN A 137 -0.46 -26.56 -9.81
N SER A 138 -1.42 -26.24 -10.67
CA SER A 138 -2.61 -27.05 -10.94
C SER A 138 -2.29 -28.42 -11.56
N ALA A 139 -1.07 -28.60 -12.08
CA ALA A 139 -0.57 -29.88 -12.55
C ALA A 139 -0.04 -30.80 -11.43
N SER A 140 0.12 -30.31 -10.19
CA SER A 140 0.83 -31.05 -9.13
C SER A 140 0.19 -31.01 -7.75
N ALA A 141 -0.90 -30.27 -7.52
CA ALA A 141 -1.58 -30.30 -6.22
C ALA A 141 -3.09 -30.10 -6.39
N GLY A 142 -3.85 -31.21 -6.28
CA GLY A 142 -5.28 -31.25 -5.96
C GLY A 142 -6.10 -30.06 -6.45
N THR A 143 -6.24 -29.93 -7.77
CA THR A 143 -7.16 -28.97 -8.37
C THR A 143 -8.57 -29.43 -8.05
N THR A 144 -9.14 -28.99 -6.92
CA THR A 144 -10.58 -28.75 -6.87
C THR A 144 -10.82 -27.72 -7.96
N SER A 145 -11.38 -28.24 -9.05
CA SER A 145 -11.64 -27.55 -10.30
C SER A 145 -12.39 -26.24 -10.00
N ILE A 146 -12.36 -25.30 -10.95
CA ILE A 146 -13.22 -24.11 -10.83
C ILE A 146 -14.67 -24.56 -10.58
N ALA A 147 -15.12 -25.65 -11.21
CA ALA A 147 -16.43 -26.24 -10.94
C ALA A 147 -16.61 -26.63 -9.46
N ASP A 148 -15.61 -27.23 -8.81
CA ASP A 148 -15.69 -27.61 -7.38
C ASP A 148 -15.75 -26.39 -6.45
N ARG A 149 -15.00 -25.33 -6.76
CA ARG A 149 -15.08 -24.07 -5.97
C ARG A 149 -16.43 -23.38 -6.12
N TRP A 150 -16.99 -23.41 -7.34
CA TRP A 150 -18.32 -22.87 -7.59
C TRP A 150 -19.41 -23.73 -6.96
N ALA A 151 -19.25 -25.06 -6.92
CA ALA A 151 -20.14 -25.96 -6.19
C ALA A 151 -20.08 -25.69 -4.68
N ALA A 152 -18.89 -25.55 -4.11
CA ALA A 152 -18.71 -25.20 -2.70
C ALA A 152 -19.33 -23.83 -2.35
N LEU A 153 -19.16 -22.82 -3.21
CA LEU A 153 -19.77 -21.50 -3.03
C LEU A 153 -21.30 -21.57 -3.10
N LYS A 154 -21.86 -22.30 -4.08
CA LYS A 154 -23.32 -22.49 -4.20
C LYS A 154 -23.88 -23.18 -2.96
N SER A 155 -23.21 -24.23 -2.46
CA SER A 155 -23.58 -24.92 -1.24
C SER A 155 -23.54 -24.00 -0.01
N HIS A 156 -22.48 -23.20 0.13
CA HIS A 156 -22.33 -22.24 1.23
C HIS A 156 -23.40 -21.15 1.23
N VAL A 157 -23.70 -20.56 0.06
CA VAL A 157 -24.76 -19.55 -0.08
C VAL A 157 -26.13 -20.16 0.17
N GLN A 158 -26.38 -21.38 -0.32
CA GLN A 158 -27.64 -22.08 -0.07
C GLN A 158 -27.84 -22.42 1.42
N GLY A 159 -26.77 -22.65 2.17
CA GLY A 159 -26.83 -22.95 3.61
C GLY A 159 -26.92 -21.72 4.51
N THR A 160 -26.45 -20.55 4.05
CA THR A 160 -26.38 -19.33 4.87
C THR A 160 -27.47 -18.31 4.58
N VAL A 161 -28.16 -18.40 3.44
CA VAL A 161 -29.21 -17.45 3.08
C VAL A 161 -30.58 -17.96 3.51
N GLU A 162 -31.35 -17.09 4.17
CA GLU A 162 -32.75 -17.34 4.53
C GLU A 162 -33.59 -17.63 3.28
N LYS A 163 -34.17 -18.83 3.22
CA LYS A 163 -35.09 -19.20 2.14
C LYS A 163 -36.48 -18.70 2.50
N LYS A 164 -36.92 -17.63 1.83
CA LYS A 164 -38.32 -17.19 1.92
C LYS A 164 -39.23 -18.31 1.36
N PRO A 165 -40.37 -18.60 2.01
CA PRO A 165 -41.25 -19.72 1.65
C PRO A 165 -41.80 -19.61 0.21
N GLU A 166 -41.86 -18.39 -0.33
CA GLU A 166 -42.31 -18.09 -1.70
C GLU A 166 -41.44 -18.72 -2.81
N PHE A 167 -40.21 -19.13 -2.50
CA PHE A 167 -39.27 -19.71 -3.48
C PHE A 167 -39.07 -21.22 -3.32
N VAL A 168 -39.75 -21.85 -2.36
CA VAL A 168 -39.75 -23.30 -2.23
C VAL A 168 -40.75 -23.85 -3.24
N LYS A 169 -40.26 -24.33 -4.39
CA LYS A 169 -41.10 -25.05 -5.35
C LYS A 169 -41.69 -26.28 -4.63
N THR A 170 -43.02 -26.30 -4.54
CA THR A 170 -43.83 -27.48 -4.23
C THR A 170 -43.62 -28.57 -5.27
#